data_AF-A0A3R6Y8K6-F1
#
_entry.id   AF-A0A3R6Y8K6-F1
#
_cell.length_a   1.000
_cell.length_b   1.000
_cell.length_c   1.000
_cell.angle_alpha   90.00
_cell.angle_beta   90.00
_cell.angle_gamma   90.00
#
_symmetry.space_group_name_H-M   'P 1'
#
loop_
_entity.id
_entity.type
_entity.pdbx_description
1 polymer ?
#
loop_
_entity_poly.entity_id
_entity_poly.type
_entity_poly.pdbx_seq_one_letter_code
_entity_poly.pdbx_strand_id
1 'polypeptide(L)'
;MANQIPDEIQNDPQLTKAIEQLPWNYNFEIRKTIWKIKQAGAKRVALQFPEGLLLYACVISDILERFAGATSIIMGDVSLPRDHAKNSRLPSCCVDDLTAKALGADFMVHYGHSCLVPIDVTTIKMLYVFVDITIDVSH
;
A
#
# COMPACT_ATOMS: atom_id res chain seq x y z
N MET A 1 11.24 16.44 -12.68
CA MET A 1 11.29 17.27 -11.46
C MET A 1 11.18 16.33 -10.27
N ALA A 2 12.10 16.47 -9.31
CA ALA A 2 12.55 15.40 -8.42
C ALA A 2 11.42 14.77 -7.59
N ASN A 3 11.26 13.46 -7.73
CA ASN A 3 10.42 12.59 -6.90
C ASN A 3 11.08 12.35 -5.53
N GLN A 4 11.75 13.37 -4.99
CA GLN A 4 12.49 13.31 -3.74
C GLN A 4 11.50 13.45 -2.59
N ILE A 5 11.60 12.51 -1.66
CA ILE A 5 10.88 12.56 -0.38
C ILE A 5 11.48 13.74 0.40
N PRO A 6 10.68 14.62 1.01
CA PRO A 6 11.21 15.73 1.82
C PRO A 6 12.10 15.23 2.94
N ASP A 7 13.14 15.99 3.27
CA ASP A 7 14.08 15.67 4.36
C ASP A 7 13.38 15.48 5.71
N GLU A 8 12.25 16.15 5.91
CA GLU A 8 11.41 16.00 7.09
C GLU A 8 10.90 14.57 7.27
N ILE A 9 10.53 13.88 6.18
CA ILE A 9 10.07 12.48 6.23
C ILE A 9 11.27 11.54 6.15
N GLN A 10 12.33 11.94 5.46
CA GLN A 10 13.51 11.11 5.28
C GLN A 10 14.31 10.95 6.58
N ASN A 11 14.48 12.02 7.34
CA ASN A 11 15.33 12.06 8.53
C ASN A 11 14.53 12.09 9.86
N ASP A 12 13.22 11.79 9.83
CA ASP A 12 12.42 11.71 11.06
C ASP A 12 12.87 10.53 11.93
N PRO A 13 13.38 10.78 13.16
CA PRO A 13 13.83 9.73 14.06
C PRO A 13 12.67 8.90 14.62
N GLN A 14 11.48 9.47 14.80
CA GLN A 14 10.30 8.76 15.29
C GLN A 14 9.78 7.80 14.21
N LEU A 15 9.75 8.25 12.95
CA LEU A 15 9.37 7.40 11.83
C LEU A 15 10.36 6.24 11.64
N THR A 16 11.66 6.52 11.80
CA THR A 16 12.70 5.48 11.71
C THR A 16 12.47 4.39 12.75
N LYS A 17 12.24 4.78 14.01
CA LYS A 17 11.98 3.85 15.11
C LYS A 17 10.69 3.04 14.94
N ALA A 18 9.68 3.63 14.29
CA ALA A 18 8.43 2.92 13.98
C ALA A 18 8.64 1.90 12.85
N ILE A 19 9.43 2.24 11.82
CA ILE A 19 9.79 1.33 10.72
C ILE A 19 10.64 0.15 11.23
N GLU A 20 11.50 0.36 12.22
CA GLU A 20 12.30 -0.72 12.86
C GLU A 20 11.45 -1.82 13.51
N GLN A 21 10.14 -1.59 13.74
CA GLN A 21 9.23 -2.64 14.21
C GLN A 21 8.83 -3.63 13.12
N LEU A 22 9.00 -3.25 11.85
CA LEU A 22 8.77 -4.12 10.71
C LEU A 22 10.00 -5.02 10.50
N PRO A 23 9.82 -6.21 9.92
CA PRO A 23 10.92 -7.13 9.68
C PRO A 23 11.95 -6.51 8.73
N TRP A 24 13.22 -6.55 9.14
CA TRP A 24 14.34 -5.90 8.44
C TRP A 24 14.57 -6.42 7.01
N ASN A 25 14.11 -7.64 6.72
CA ASN A 25 14.26 -8.27 5.41
C ASN A 25 13.14 -7.91 4.42
N TYR A 26 12.19 -7.05 4.79
CA TYR A 26 11.13 -6.57 3.91
C TYR A 26 11.21 -5.05 3.70
N ASN A 27 11.12 -4.61 2.44
CA ASN A 27 11.00 -3.19 2.12
C ASN A 27 9.57 -2.82 1.75
N PHE A 28 8.85 -2.16 2.65
CA PHE A 28 7.47 -1.69 2.43
C PHE A 28 7.39 -0.26 1.88
N GLU A 29 8.51 0.38 1.54
CA GLU A 29 8.55 1.78 1.04
C GLU A 29 7.70 2.78 1.86
N ILE A 30 7.65 2.63 3.19
CA ILE A 30 6.75 3.40 4.07
C ILE A 30 6.90 4.91 3.91
N ARG A 31 8.14 5.41 3.83
CA ARG A 31 8.41 6.85 3.67
C ARG A 31 7.82 7.41 2.37
N LYS A 32 7.94 6.64 1.28
CA LYS A 32 7.37 6.99 -0.03
C LYS A 32 5.84 6.97 0.03
N THR A 33 5.27 6.00 0.73
CA THR A 33 3.82 5.88 0.93
C THR A 33 3.27 7.11 1.68
N ILE A 34 3.89 7.50 2.79
CA ILE A 34 3.52 8.72 3.54
C ILE A 34 3.60 9.96 2.65
N TRP A 35 4.69 10.11 1.90
CA TRP A 35 4.85 11.25 1.00
C TRP A 35 3.77 11.30 -0.08
N LYS A 36 3.43 10.16 -0.69
CA LYS A 36 2.40 10.08 -1.73
C LYS A 36 1.00 10.35 -1.18
N ILE A 37 0.68 9.87 0.02
CA ILE A 37 -0.58 10.19 0.70
C ILE A 37 -0.69 11.70 0.94
N LYS A 38 0.39 12.33 1.44
CA LYS A 38 0.44 13.79 1.66
C LYS A 38 0.32 14.57 0.35
N GLN A 39 1.03 14.17 -0.71
CA GLN A 39 0.93 14.79 -2.03
C GLN A 39 -0.48 14.67 -2.62
N ALA A 40 -1.15 13.53 -2.40
CA ALA A 40 -2.50 13.30 -2.88
C ALA A 40 -3.57 14.06 -2.07
N GLY A 41 -3.23 14.54 -0.87
CA GLY A 41 -4.18 15.15 0.07
C GLY A 41 -5.24 14.16 0.57
N ALA A 42 -4.91 12.87 0.56
CA ALA A 42 -5.82 11.77 0.87
C ALA A 42 -6.11 11.69 2.37
N LYS A 43 -7.38 11.49 2.73
CA LYS A 43 -7.82 11.37 4.13
C LYS A 43 -8.19 9.94 4.51
N ARG A 44 -8.57 9.11 3.54
CA ARG A 44 -9.02 7.72 3.76
C ARG A 44 -8.27 6.80 2.80
N VAL A 45 -7.32 6.06 3.34
CA VAL A 45 -6.39 5.24 2.55
C VAL A 45 -6.75 3.77 2.70
N ALA A 46 -7.12 3.11 1.59
CA ALA A 46 -7.28 1.66 1.56
C ALA A 46 -5.92 0.97 1.44
N LEU A 47 -5.65 -0.01 2.29
CA LEU A 47 -4.43 -0.81 2.27
C LEU A 47 -4.76 -2.23 1.86
N GLN A 48 -4.18 -2.69 0.76
CA GLN A 48 -4.32 -4.07 0.30
C GLN A 48 -3.01 -4.81 0.44
N PHE A 49 -3.03 -5.93 1.16
CA PHE A 49 -1.88 -6.79 1.38
C PHE A 49 -2.14 -8.18 0.80
N PRO A 50 -1.11 -8.89 0.35
CA PRO A 50 -1.21 -10.33 0.13
C PRO A 50 -1.34 -11.05 1.48
N GLU A 51 -1.88 -12.26 1.47
CA GLU A 51 -2.17 -13.06 2.67
C GLU A 51 -0.98 -13.13 3.65
N GLY A 52 0.22 -13.39 3.14
CA GLY A 52 1.44 -13.51 3.96
C GLY A 52 1.93 -12.21 4.59
N LEU A 53 1.42 -11.04 4.19
CA LEU A 53 1.82 -9.73 4.72
C LEU A 53 0.72 -9.06 5.56
N LEU A 54 -0.47 -9.66 5.68
CA LEU A 54 -1.56 -9.14 6.52
C LEU A 54 -1.15 -9.02 8.00
N LEU A 55 -0.19 -9.82 8.46
CA LEU A 55 0.39 -9.72 9.81
C LEU A 55 0.96 -8.32 10.11
N TYR A 56 1.45 -7.62 9.08
CA TYR A 56 2.04 -6.28 9.22
C TYR A 56 1.03 -5.15 9.01
N ALA A 57 -0.21 -5.46 8.61
CA ALA A 57 -1.20 -4.47 8.22
C ALA A 57 -1.52 -3.48 9.34
N CYS A 58 -1.71 -3.96 10.57
CA CYS A 58 -2.02 -3.11 11.72
C CYS A 58 -0.86 -2.18 12.08
N VAL A 59 0.39 -2.66 12.00
CA VAL A 59 1.58 -1.84 12.29
C VAL A 59 1.74 -0.75 11.23
N ILE A 60 1.61 -1.12 9.96
CA ILE A 60 1.69 -0.17 8.84
C ILE A 60 0.56 0.86 8.94
N SER A 61 -0.65 0.43 9.27
CA SER A 61 -1.83 1.27 9.52
C SER A 61 -1.56 2.34 10.60
N ASP A 62 -1.05 1.95 11.77
CA ASP A 62 -0.72 2.90 12.86
C ASP A 62 0.38 3.89 12.45
N ILE A 63 1.39 3.44 11.69
CA ILE A 63 2.44 4.32 11.15
C ILE A 63 1.83 5.36 10.18
N LEU A 64 0.99 4.92 9.24
CA LEU A 64 0.38 5.83 8.27
C LEU A 64 -0.56 6.83 8.94
N GLU A 65 -1.33 6.40 9.92
CA GLU A 65 -2.22 7.29 10.69
C GLU A 65 -1.44 8.35 11.46
N ARG A 66 -0.34 7.97 12.13
CA ARG A 66 0.50 8.90 12.90
C ARG A 66 1.24 9.90 12.03
N PHE A 67 1.87 9.44 10.94
CA PHE A 67 2.82 10.27 10.18
C PHE A 67 2.23 10.90 8.92
N ALA A 68 1.20 10.27 8.32
CA ALA A 68 0.49 10.84 7.16
C ALA A 68 -0.78 11.60 7.57
N GLY A 69 -1.34 11.35 8.75
CA GLY A 69 -2.59 11.99 9.22
C GLY A 69 -3.83 11.54 8.45
N ALA A 70 -3.77 10.36 7.82
CA ALA A 70 -4.86 9.79 7.05
C ALA A 70 -5.37 8.52 7.73
N THR A 71 -6.69 8.34 7.82
CA THR A 71 -7.30 7.12 8.36
C THR A 71 -7.11 5.98 7.38
N SER A 72 -6.68 4.83 7.88
CA SER A 72 -6.40 3.66 7.06
C SER A 72 -7.54 2.63 7.14
N ILE A 73 -7.80 1.95 6.03
CA ILE A 73 -8.78 0.87 5.93
C ILE A 73 -8.01 -0.35 5.44
N ILE A 74 -7.84 -1.35 6.32
CA ILE A 74 -7.18 -2.61 5.95
C ILE A 74 -8.19 -3.45 5.17
N MET A 75 -7.89 -3.72 3.91
CA MET A 75 -8.71 -4.58 3.06
C MET A 75 -8.40 -6.04 3.40
N GLY A 76 -9.38 -6.73 4.00
CA GLY A 76 -9.24 -8.12 4.45
C GLY A 76 -9.53 -9.18 3.38
N ASP A 77 -10.00 -8.78 2.19
CA ASP A 77 -10.21 -9.72 1.08
C ASP A 77 -8.90 -9.85 0.30
N VAL A 78 -8.25 -11.01 0.41
CA VAL A 78 -7.35 -11.48 -0.65
C VAL A 78 -8.30 -11.76 -1.78
N SER A 79 -8.36 -10.90 -2.80
CA SER A 79 -9.22 -11.07 -3.95
C SER A 79 -8.95 -12.44 -4.57
N LEU A 80 -9.67 -13.45 -4.08
CA LEU A 80 -9.77 -14.75 -4.68
C LEU A 80 -10.29 -14.49 -6.08
N PRO A 81 -9.89 -15.27 -7.09
CA PRO A 81 -10.52 -15.21 -8.39
C PRO A 81 -11.99 -15.58 -8.20
N ARG A 82 -12.84 -14.59 -7.94
CA ARG A 82 -14.28 -14.80 -7.88
C ARG A 82 -14.66 -15.12 -9.32
N ASP A 83 -15.17 -16.32 -9.54
CA ASP A 83 -15.85 -16.80 -10.76
C ASP A 83 -16.99 -15.89 -11.26
N HIS A 84 -17.20 -14.72 -10.64
CA HIS A 84 -18.16 -13.70 -11.00
C HIS A 84 -17.66 -12.67 -12.01
N ALA A 85 -16.40 -12.71 -12.45
CA ALA A 85 -15.90 -11.86 -13.55
C ALA A 85 -16.21 -12.43 -14.95
N LYS A 86 -17.28 -13.18 -15.15
CA LYS A 86 -17.66 -13.75 -16.47
C LYS A 86 -17.95 -12.72 -17.56
N ASN A 87 -17.92 -11.41 -17.27
CA ASN A 87 -18.14 -10.36 -18.26
C ASN A 87 -17.20 -9.14 -18.15
N SER A 88 -16.06 -9.25 -17.44
CA SER A 88 -15.06 -8.17 -17.42
C SER A 88 -13.91 -8.53 -18.37
N ARG A 89 -13.63 -7.66 -19.34
CA ARG A 89 -12.60 -7.85 -20.39
C ARG A 89 -11.16 -7.73 -19.85
N LEU A 90 -10.98 -7.64 -18.54
CA LEU A 90 -9.69 -7.54 -17.86
C LEU A 90 -9.51 -8.82 -17.01
N PRO A 91 -8.32 -9.46 -17.02
CA PRO A 91 -8.03 -10.55 -16.10
C PRO A 91 -8.32 -10.10 -14.66
N SER A 92 -8.74 -11.01 -13.77
CA SER A 92 -9.06 -10.75 -12.36
C SER A 92 -7.82 -10.22 -11.64
N CYS A 93 -7.58 -8.94 -11.82
CA CYS A 93 -6.49 -8.22 -11.25
C CYS A 93 -6.78 -8.13 -9.76
N CYS A 94 -5.82 -8.55 -8.93
CA CYS A 94 -5.96 -8.62 -7.48
C CYS A 94 -6.10 -7.25 -6.79
N VAL A 95 -6.40 -6.18 -7.54
CA VAL A 95 -6.60 -4.82 -7.05
C VAL A 95 -8.10 -4.58 -6.94
N ASP A 96 -8.57 -4.40 -5.71
CA ASP A 96 -9.99 -4.17 -5.42
C ASP A 96 -10.30 -2.67 -5.22
N ASP A 97 -10.13 -1.90 -6.30
CA ASP A 97 -10.35 -0.45 -6.30
C ASP A 97 -11.84 -0.07 -6.13
N LEU A 98 -12.74 -0.90 -6.65
CA LEU A 98 -14.18 -0.72 -6.51
C LEU A 98 -14.63 -0.83 -5.05
N THR A 99 -14.18 -1.84 -4.32
CA THR A 99 -14.48 -1.96 -2.88
C THR A 99 -13.81 -0.83 -2.09
N ALA A 100 -12.56 -0.48 -2.40
CA ALA A 100 -11.90 0.66 -1.77
C ALA A 100 -12.73 1.95 -1.91
N LYS A 101 -13.24 2.21 -3.12
CA LYS A 101 -14.12 3.35 -3.39
C LYS A 101 -15.46 3.24 -2.66
N ALA A 102 -16.07 2.07 -2.62
CA ALA A 102 -17.32 1.83 -1.90
C ALA A 102 -17.18 2.05 -0.38
N LEU A 103 -16.01 1.75 0.19
CA LEU A 103 -15.63 2.03 1.59
C LEU A 103 -15.26 3.50 1.85
N GLY A 104 -15.33 4.34 0.81
CA GLY A 104 -15.06 5.77 0.87
C GLY A 104 -13.57 6.11 0.96
N ALA A 105 -12.69 5.22 0.51
CA ALA A 105 -11.28 5.58 0.35
C ALA A 105 -11.10 6.57 -0.81
N ASP A 106 -10.15 7.49 -0.66
CA ASP A 106 -9.73 8.44 -1.70
C ASP A 106 -8.32 8.14 -2.24
N PHE A 107 -7.62 7.21 -1.60
CA PHE A 107 -6.34 6.66 -2.06
C PHE A 107 -6.22 5.18 -1.72
N MET A 108 -5.49 4.43 -2.55
CA MET A 108 -5.25 3.00 -2.34
C MET A 108 -3.75 2.69 -2.39
N VAL A 109 -3.26 1.88 -1.45
CA VAL A 109 -1.92 1.32 -1.49
C VAL A 109 -2.04 -0.18 -1.69
N HIS A 110 -1.52 -0.67 -2.82
CA HIS A 110 -1.49 -2.09 -3.13
C HIS A 110 -0.06 -2.61 -2.92
N TYR A 111 0.12 -3.44 -1.90
CA TYR A 111 1.35 -4.17 -1.67
C TYR A 111 1.27 -5.48 -2.45
N GLY A 112 2.21 -5.73 -3.37
CA GLY A 112 2.16 -6.95 -4.19
C GLY A 112 3.09 -6.95 -5.38
N HIS A 113 3.16 -8.10 -6.07
CA HIS A 113 4.14 -8.35 -7.14
C HIS A 113 3.55 -8.47 -8.55
N SER A 114 2.24 -8.64 -8.70
CA SER A 114 1.71 -9.30 -9.91
C SER A 114 0.64 -8.55 -10.71
N CYS A 115 -0.04 -7.55 -10.14
CA CYS A 115 -1.15 -6.89 -10.83
C CYS A 115 -0.87 -5.39 -11.04
N LEU A 116 -0.08 -5.07 -12.06
CA LEU A 116 0.04 -3.69 -12.55
C LEU A 116 -1.10 -3.39 -13.51
N VAL A 117 -2.25 -2.98 -12.97
CA VAL A 117 -3.31 -2.42 -13.81
C VAL A 117 -2.97 -0.97 -14.12
N PRO A 118 -3.12 -0.53 -15.39
CA PRO A 118 -2.91 0.86 -15.76
C PRO A 118 -3.70 1.79 -14.85
N ILE A 119 -3.03 2.77 -14.25
CA ILE A 119 -3.65 3.69 -13.28
C ILE A 119 -4.82 4.45 -13.93
N ASP A 120 -4.77 4.67 -15.26
CA ASP A 120 -5.80 5.34 -16.04
C ASP A 120 -7.14 4.59 -16.13
N VAL A 121 -7.17 3.30 -15.80
CA VAL A 121 -8.41 2.50 -15.81
C VAL A 121 -8.98 2.25 -14.40
N THR A 122 -8.32 2.78 -13.37
CA THR A 122 -8.71 2.59 -11.97
C THR A 122 -9.56 3.74 -11.47
N THR A 123 -10.50 3.44 -10.58
CA THR A 123 -11.52 4.40 -10.13
C THR A 123 -11.07 5.27 -8.95
N ILE A 124 -9.90 4.97 -8.37
CA ILE A 124 -9.27 5.63 -7.22
C ILE A 124 -7.77 5.83 -7.50
N LYS A 125 -7.17 6.89 -6.95
CA LYS A 125 -5.71 7.08 -7.02
C LYS A 125 -5.01 5.97 -6.26
N MET A 126 -3.94 5.42 -6.82
CA MET A 126 -3.23 4.32 -6.20
C MET A 126 -1.71 4.42 -6.24
N LEU A 127 -1.09 3.78 -5.25
CA LEU A 127 0.34 3.51 -5.17
C LEU A 127 0.56 2.00 -5.14
N TYR A 128 1.36 1.52 -6.09
CA TYR A 128 1.89 0.17 -6.07
C TYR A 128 3.20 0.15 -5.27
N VAL A 129 3.28 -0.74 -4.28
CA VAL A 129 4.49 -0.99 -3.50
C VAL A 129 4.95 -2.42 -3.77
N PHE A 130 6.12 -2.52 -4.41
CA PHE A 130 6.80 -3.80 -4.57
C PHE A 130 7.53 -4.12 -3.29
N VAL A 131 7.08 -5.18 -2.61
CA VAL A 131 7.71 -5.63 -1.38
C VAL A 131 8.90 -6.50 -1.75
N ASP A 132 10.10 -5.95 -1.65
CA ASP A 132 11.34 -6.71 -1.85
C ASP A 132 11.64 -7.53 -0.59
N ILE A 133 12.05 -8.80 -0.77
CA ILE A 133 12.43 -9.72 0.30
C ILE A 133 13.90 -10.06 0.13
N THR A 134 14.74 -9.53 1.00
CA THR A 134 16.16 -9.87 1.01
C THR A 134 16.32 -11.23 1.66
N ILE A 135 16.74 -12.23 0.89
CA ILE A 135 17.11 -13.56 1.40
C ILE A 135 18.63 -13.63 1.41
N ASP A 136 19.23 -13.74 2.58
CA ASP A 136 20.65 -14.02 2.71
C ASP A 136 20.89 -15.49 2.32
N VAL A 137 21.57 -15.69 1.19
CA VAL A 137 21.93 -17.01 0.65
C VAL A 137 23.33 -17.45 1.06
N SER A 138 24.00 -16.71 1.95
CA SER A 138 25.32 -17.13 2.44
C SER A 138 25.18 -18.37 3.35
N HIS A 139 25.66 -19.49 2.81
CA HIS A 139 25.75 -20.81 3.43
C HIS A 139 27.24 -21.18 3.56
#